data_AF-A0A7M5X1Y8-F1
#
_entry.id   AF-A0A7M5X1Y8-F1
#
_cell.length_a   1.000
_cell.length_b   1.000
_cell.length_c   1.000
_cell.angle_alpha   90.00
_cell.angle_beta   90.00
_cell.angle_gamma   90.00
#
_symmetry.space_group_name_H-M   'P 1'
#
loop_
_entity.id
_entity.type
_entity.pdbx_description
1 polymer ?
#
loop_
_entity_poly.entity_id
_entity_poly.type
_entity_poly.pdbx_seq_one_letter_code
_entity_poly.pdbx_strand_id
1 'polypeptide(L)'
;MVKGNETQTQRRQINPIKMLGSVQISGEELGDIETNDICSSLRQNSIRLLSIRGCKLHDKNYRQIMESLKENSSLSHLNLNLGVVDSKERVIWLSEGLKNNTGIETLFQQVL
;
A
#
# COMPACT_ATOMS: atom_id res chain seq x y z
N MET A 1 28.38 -4.91 57.58
CA MET A 1 27.74 -3.86 56.76
C MET A 1 27.93 -4.25 55.29
N VAL A 2 26.99 -5.01 54.72
CA VAL A 2 27.05 -5.46 53.32
C VAL A 2 26.10 -4.57 52.53
N LYS A 3 26.64 -3.74 51.62
CA LYS A 3 25.83 -2.94 50.70
C LYS A 3 25.34 -3.87 49.58
N GLY A 4 24.02 -4.04 49.49
CA GLY A 4 23.38 -4.81 48.43
C GLY A 4 23.58 -4.13 47.08
N ASN A 5 24.13 -4.86 46.12
CA ASN A 5 24.19 -4.45 44.72
C ASN A 5 22.84 -4.78 44.07
N GLU A 6 22.00 -3.76 43.92
CA GLU A 6 20.79 -3.86 43.11
C GLU A 6 21.18 -3.81 41.63
N THR A 7 21.21 -4.97 40.98
CA THR A 7 21.28 -5.07 39.52
C THR A 7 19.99 -4.50 38.93
N GLN A 8 20.04 -3.25 38.44
CA GLN A 8 18.97 -2.67 37.65
C GLN A 8 18.95 -3.33 36.26
N THR A 9 18.08 -4.32 36.10
CA THR A 9 17.82 -4.96 34.80
C THR A 9 17.10 -3.98 33.88
N GLN A 10 17.81 -3.37 32.93
CA GLN A 10 17.20 -2.61 31.83
C GLN A 10 16.30 -3.55 31.01
N ARG A 11 14.98 -3.38 31.13
CA ARG A 11 14.01 -4.12 30.32
C ARG A 11 14.15 -3.67 28.86
N ARG A 12 14.48 -4.59 27.96
CA ARG A 12 14.42 -4.35 26.52
C ARG A 12 12.99 -4.01 26.13
N GLN A 13 12.76 -2.82 25.60
CA GLN A 13 11.47 -2.44 25.04
C GLN A 13 11.31 -3.20 23.71
N ILE A 14 10.38 -4.16 23.68
CA ILE A 14 10.05 -4.88 22.45
C ILE A 14 9.14 -3.96 21.64
N ASN A 15 9.61 -3.51 20.47
CA ASN A 15 8.75 -2.79 19.54
C ASN A 15 7.65 -3.74 19.05
N PRO A 16 6.37 -3.32 19.07
CA PRO A 16 5.28 -4.17 18.60
C PRO A 16 5.50 -4.53 17.13
N ILE A 17 5.35 -5.81 16.81
CA ILE A 17 5.39 -6.29 15.42
C ILE A 17 4.14 -5.74 14.72
N LYS A 18 4.34 -4.83 13.76
CA LYS A 18 3.25 -4.31 12.94
C LYS A 18 2.85 -5.38 11.92
N MET A 19 1.65 -5.93 12.06
CA MET A 19 1.09 -6.85 11.07
C MET A 19 0.63 -6.05 9.85
N LEU A 20 1.07 -6.46 8.66
CA LEU A 20 0.66 -5.85 7.40
C LEU A 20 -0.52 -6.64 6.81
N GLY A 21 -1.52 -5.90 6.30
CA GLY A 21 -2.70 -6.46 5.68
C GLY A 21 -2.60 -6.62 4.16
N SER A 22 -3.71 -7.04 3.56
CA SER A 22 -3.92 -7.07 2.12
C SER A 22 -5.26 -6.43 1.77
N VAL A 23 -5.30 -5.63 0.71
CA VAL A 23 -6.55 -5.12 0.13
C VAL A 23 -6.74 -5.79 -1.23
N GLN A 24 -7.87 -6.47 -1.39
CA GLN A 24 -8.21 -7.19 -2.62
C GLN A 24 -9.65 -6.89 -2.98
N ILE A 25 -9.85 -6.20 -4.10
CA ILE A 25 -11.17 -5.80 -4.59
C ILE A 25 -11.33 -6.27 -6.02
N SER A 26 -12.50 -6.79 -6.37
CA SER A 26 -12.76 -7.35 -7.69
C SER A 26 -14.19 -7.12 -8.18
N GLY A 27 -14.34 -6.56 -9.38
CA GLY A 27 -15.65 -6.43 -10.03
C GLY A 27 -16.53 -5.29 -9.51
N GLU A 28 -15.99 -4.35 -8.74
CA GLU A 28 -16.75 -3.29 -8.08
C GLU A 28 -16.52 -1.91 -8.71
N GLU A 29 -17.45 -0.98 -8.49
CA GLU A 29 -17.22 0.44 -8.74
C GLU A 29 -16.65 1.08 -7.47
N LEU A 30 -15.51 1.75 -7.57
CA LEU A 30 -14.84 2.38 -6.44
C LEU A 30 -15.07 3.89 -6.49
N GLY A 31 -15.76 4.41 -5.48
CA GLY A 31 -16.02 5.81 -5.30
C GLY A 31 -14.94 6.51 -4.45
N ASP A 32 -15.26 7.72 -4.01
CA ASP A 32 -14.36 8.53 -3.18
C ASP A 32 -14.07 7.89 -1.82
N ILE A 33 -15.02 7.17 -1.22
CA ILE A 33 -14.86 6.54 0.11
C ILE A 33 -13.83 5.39 0.01
N GLU A 34 -14.05 4.44 -0.88
CA GLU A 34 -13.15 3.29 -1.07
C GLU A 34 -11.75 3.76 -1.48
N THR A 35 -11.69 4.77 -2.34
CA THR A 35 -10.42 5.40 -2.73
C THR A 35 -9.68 5.98 -1.54
N ASN A 36 -10.36 6.70 -0.66
CA ASN A 36 -9.76 7.30 0.53
C ASN A 36 -9.22 6.24 1.49
N ASP A 37 -9.92 5.12 1.66
CA ASP A 37 -9.50 4.01 2.52
C ASP A 37 -8.25 3.31 1.95
N ILE A 38 -8.20 3.08 0.63
CA ILE A 38 -7.01 2.56 -0.05
C ILE A 38 -5.83 3.51 0.13
N CYS A 39 -6.04 4.80 -0.13
CA CYS A 39 -5.01 5.83 0.01
C CYS A 39 -4.49 5.94 1.46
N SER A 40 -5.38 5.85 2.44
CA SER A 40 -5.04 5.84 3.86
C SER A 40 -4.17 4.63 4.21
N SER A 41 -4.54 3.44 3.73
CA SER A 41 -3.78 2.20 3.94
C SER A 41 -2.37 2.27 3.33
N LEU A 42 -2.25 2.87 2.13
CA LEU A 42 -0.96 3.11 1.48
C LEU A 42 -0.09 4.08 2.30
N ARG A 43 -0.60 5.25 2.67
CA ARG A 43 0.15 6.25 3.45
C ARG A 43 0.55 5.77 4.85
N GLN A 44 -0.32 4.97 5.48
CA GLN A 44 -0.04 4.38 6.78
C GLN A 44 0.95 3.21 6.71
N ASN A 45 1.39 2.80 5.52
CA ASN A 45 2.27 1.64 5.35
C ASN A 45 1.71 0.39 6.04
N SER A 46 0.39 0.18 5.94
CA SER A 46 -0.34 -0.88 6.68
C SER A 46 -0.62 -2.12 5.84
N ILE A 47 -0.32 -2.10 4.55
CA ILE A 47 -0.58 -3.20 3.63
C ILE A 47 0.68 -3.66 2.90
N ARG A 48 0.72 -4.94 2.55
CA ARG A 48 1.77 -5.58 1.76
C ARG A 48 1.31 -6.00 0.35
N LEU A 49 0.00 -6.14 0.16
CA LEU A 49 -0.64 -6.47 -1.12
C LEU A 49 -1.82 -5.53 -1.40
N LEU A 50 -1.86 -4.98 -2.61
CA LEU A 50 -2.99 -4.25 -3.18
C LEU A 50 -3.36 -4.89 -4.51
N SER A 51 -4.57 -5.40 -4.60
CA SER A 51 -5.13 -5.98 -5.83
C SER A 51 -6.44 -5.31 -6.17
N ILE A 52 -6.50 -4.59 -7.29
CA ILE A 52 -7.71 -3.97 -7.82
C ILE A 52 -7.94 -4.52 -9.22
N ARG A 53 -8.94 -5.39 -9.38
CA ARG A 53 -9.16 -6.11 -10.64
C ARG A 53 -10.59 -5.97 -11.13
N GLY A 54 -10.79 -5.66 -12.40
CA GLY A 54 -12.12 -5.55 -13.00
C GLY A 54 -12.99 -4.50 -12.30
N CYS A 55 -12.35 -3.55 -11.62
CA CYS A 55 -13.03 -2.48 -10.92
C CYS A 55 -13.14 -1.26 -11.83
N LYS A 56 -14.21 -0.48 -11.67
CA LYS A 56 -14.35 0.82 -12.31
C LYS A 56 -13.88 1.90 -11.34
N LEU A 57 -13.00 2.77 -11.82
CA LEU A 57 -12.57 3.96 -11.10
C LEU A 57 -12.65 5.16 -12.04
N HIS A 58 -12.94 6.33 -11.49
CA HIS A 58 -12.69 7.58 -12.19
C HIS A 58 -11.19 7.93 -12.16
N ASP A 59 -10.73 8.65 -13.18
CA ASP A 59 -9.32 9.05 -13.31
C ASP A 59 -8.80 9.84 -12.10
N LYS A 60 -9.65 10.71 -11.54
CA LYS A 60 -9.35 11.44 -10.29
C LYS A 60 -8.96 10.48 -9.17
N ASN A 61 -9.76 9.43 -8.96
CA ASN A 61 -9.56 8.47 -7.90
C ASN A 61 -8.32 7.61 -8.15
N TYR A 62 -8.16 7.11 -9.38
CA TYR A 62 -6.98 6.34 -9.75
C TYR A 62 -5.68 7.13 -9.53
N ARG A 63 -5.65 8.40 -9.98
CA ARG A 63 -4.51 9.30 -9.75
C ARG A 63 -4.22 9.47 -8.26
N GLN A 64 -5.24 9.64 -7.42
CA GLN A 64 -5.07 9.79 -5.97
C GLN A 64 -4.43 8.54 -5.33
N ILE A 65 -4.80 7.33 -5.79
CA ILE A 65 -4.17 6.08 -5.35
C ILE A 65 -2.70 6.06 -5.76
N MET A 66 -2.38 6.45 -7.00
CA MET A 66 -0.99 6.48 -7.49
C MET A 66 -0.13 7.54 -6.78
N GLU A 67 -0.69 8.69 -6.40
CA GLU A 67 0.01 9.67 -5.55
C GLU A 67 0.32 9.09 -4.17
N SER A 68 -0.66 8.42 -3.55
CA SER A 68 -0.47 7.76 -2.25
C SER A 68 0.55 6.62 -2.31
N LEU A 69 0.67 5.98 -3.48
CA LEU A 69 1.65 4.93 -3.71
C LEU A 69 3.10 5.45 -3.66
N LYS A 70 3.36 6.70 -4.05
CA LYS A 70 4.70 7.32 -4.02
C LYS A 70 5.28 7.38 -2.60
N GLU A 71 4.41 7.52 -1.60
CA GLU A 71 4.78 7.64 -0.17
C GLU A 71 4.84 6.28 0.54
N ASN A 72 4.34 5.22 -0.09
CA ASN A 72 4.31 3.89 0.50
C ASN A 72 5.68 3.19 0.36
N SER A 73 6.09 2.49 1.42
CA SER A 73 7.32 1.70 1.51
C SER A 73 7.07 0.26 2.01
N SER A 74 5.83 -0.11 2.33
CA SER A 74 5.47 -1.46 2.85
C SER A 74 4.86 -2.40 1.81
N LEU A 75 4.32 -1.86 0.71
CA LEU A 75 3.60 -2.61 -0.31
C LEU A 75 4.60 -3.37 -1.19
N SER A 76 4.60 -4.70 -1.14
CA SER A 76 5.49 -5.52 -1.97
C SER A 76 4.84 -5.96 -3.28
N HIS A 77 3.51 -6.10 -3.30
CA HIS A 77 2.78 -6.62 -4.44
C HIS A 77 1.65 -5.67 -4.86
N LEU A 78 1.71 -5.23 -6.13
CA LEU A 78 0.66 -4.44 -6.77
C LEU A 78 0.08 -5.25 -7.94
N ASN A 79 -1.23 -5.49 -7.92
CA ASN A 79 -1.94 -6.20 -8.98
C ASN A 79 -3.07 -5.31 -9.53
N LEU A 80 -2.94 -4.91 -10.79
CA LEU A 80 -3.91 -4.10 -11.52
C LEU A 80 -4.23 -4.81 -12.84
N ASN A 81 -5.45 -4.73 -13.35
CA ASN A 81 -5.79 -5.31 -14.66
C ASN A 81 -6.08 -4.24 -15.72
N LEU A 82 -6.31 -4.67 -16.96
CA LEU A 82 -6.56 -3.79 -18.11
C LEU A 82 -7.75 -2.83 -17.91
N GLY A 83 -8.80 -3.21 -17.18
CA GLY A 83 -9.93 -2.31 -16.90
C GLY A 83 -9.61 -1.18 -15.90
N VAL A 84 -8.51 -1.32 -15.15
CA VAL A 84 -8.04 -0.32 -14.19
C VAL A 84 -6.95 0.55 -14.83
N VAL A 85 -6.09 -0.02 -15.68
CA VAL A 85 -5.03 0.71 -16.41
C VAL A 85 -5.37 0.72 -17.91
N ASP A 86 -6.41 1.47 -18.28
CA ASP A 86 -7.05 1.45 -19.60
C ASP A 86 -6.72 2.67 -20.48
N SER A 87 -5.98 3.65 -19.95
CA SER A 87 -5.61 4.87 -20.68
C SER A 87 -4.12 5.19 -20.58
N LYS A 88 -3.63 6.02 -21.51
CA LYS A 88 -2.25 6.50 -21.51
C LYS A 88 -1.94 7.31 -20.25
N GLU A 89 -2.88 8.12 -19.81
CA GLU A 89 -2.78 8.96 -18.61
C GLU A 89 -2.61 8.09 -17.36
N ARG A 90 -3.36 6.99 -17.26
CA ARG A 90 -3.22 6.05 -16.14
C ARG A 90 -1.88 5.32 -16.15
N VAL A 91 -1.37 4.95 -17.32
CA VAL A 91 -0.01 4.39 -17.43
C VAL A 91 1.05 5.40 -16.94
N ILE A 92 0.89 6.68 -17.26
CA ILE A 92 1.79 7.74 -16.78
C ILE A 92 1.74 7.85 -15.25
N TRP A 93 0.54 7.95 -14.66
CA TRP A 93 0.42 8.05 -13.20
C TRP A 93 0.93 6.81 -12.48
N LEU A 94 0.70 5.61 -13.03
CA LEU A 94 1.30 4.38 -12.52
C LEU A 94 2.82 4.45 -12.56
N SER A 95 3.40 4.86 -13.69
CA SER A 95 4.84 5.01 -13.82
C SER A 95 5.41 6.00 -12.81
N GLU A 96 4.74 7.12 -12.56
CA GLU A 96 5.16 8.10 -11.55
C GLU A 96 5.06 7.55 -10.12
N GLY A 97 3.99 6.80 -9.82
CA GLY A 97 3.80 6.10 -8.56
C GLY A 97 4.93 5.11 -8.29
N LEU A 98 5.23 4.26 -9.29
CA LEU A 98 6.28 3.25 -9.20
C LEU A 98 7.68 3.84 -9.12
N LYS A 99 7.98 4.91 -9.86
CA LYS A 99 9.31 5.53 -9.88
C LYS A 99 9.78 6.02 -8.50
N ASN A 100 8.84 6.45 -7.65
CA ASN A 100 9.14 6.98 -6.32
C ASN A 100 8.93 5.96 -5.20
N ASN A 101 8.25 4.85 -5.49
CA ASN A 101 8.02 3.78 -4.53
C ASN A 101 9.25 2.86 -4.44
N THR A 102 9.69 2.56 -3.21
CA THR A 102 10.86 1.68 -2.96
C THR A 102 10.48 0.33 -2.36
N GLY A 103 9.20 0.08 -2.10
CA GLY A 103 8.71 -1.14 -1.47
C GLY A 103 8.22 -2.21 -2.45
N ILE A 104 7.74 -1.81 -3.63
CA ILE A 104 7.17 -2.74 -4.61
C ILE A 104 8.26 -3.62 -5.20
N GLU A 105 8.08 -4.92 -5.02
CA GLU A 105 8.93 -5.97 -5.59
C GLU A 105 8.29 -6.60 -6.82
N THR A 106 6.95 -6.55 -6.93
CA THR A 106 6.22 -7.20 -8.02
C THR A 106 5.02 -6.39 -8.48
N LEU A 107 4.96 -6.18 -9.80
CA LEU A 107 3.80 -5.63 -10.49
C LEU A 107 3.18 -6.73 -11.36
N PHE A 108 1.95 -7.12 -11.05
CA PHE A 108 1.18 -8.04 -11.89
C PHE A 108 0.19 -7.24 -12.74
N GLN A 109 0.20 -7.52 -14.05
CA GLN A 109 -0.89 -7.16 -14.95
C GLN A 109 -1.54 -8.45 -15.45
N GLN A 110 -2.77 -8.73 -15.01
CA GLN A 110 -3.56 -9.81 -15.61
C GLN A 110 -4.24 -9.28 -16.87
N VAL A 111 -3.78 -9.78 -18.02
CA VAL A 111 -4.51 -9.72 -19.30
C VAL A 111 -5.61 -10.78 -19.18
N LEU A 112 -6.88 -10.35 -19.15
CA LEU A 112 -8.02 -11.24 -19.36
C LEU A 112 -8.28 -11.35 -20.86
#